data_AF-A0A1H3YDC3-F1
#
_entry.id   AF-A0A1H3YDC3-F1
#
_cell.length_a   1.000
_cell.length_b   1.000
_cell.length_c   1.000
_cell.angle_alpha   90.00
_cell.angle_beta   90.00
_cell.angle_gamma   90.00
#
_symmetry.space_group_name_H-M   'P 1'
#
loop_
_entity.id
_entity.type
_entity.pdbx_description
1 polymer ?
#
loop_
_entity_poly.entity_id
_entity_poly.type
_entity_poly.pdbx_seq_one_letter_code
_entity_poly.pdbx_strand_id
1 'polypeptide(L)'
;MKKLTFLLLITGLFVLPGCKDYVDEYVTYTVNEPVFMSASEFRSAVDMEGPKPIEKQGKIVFYDEYLYISQPEKGIHIIDNRNPSDPRNIAFIELLGNADMHVRDNMLYADSYVDLVWFDINDPAKPVLKGRKEEVFPEALPLTENGFGIDYDKFADRGNKVVVGWKTVERKELVRNYKPRWWSWGGVTEDAMYNFSAKADGGSVGVVGSMSRFAIYQDNLYTVMNNMLGIFDLSGETPVKTGEDIYVGFSVETIFSYKNCMFMGTPTGMIIYSLEDPLKPERQSMITHVFGCDPVVVENDIAYVTVRSGTFCGQDANELIVVDVSDVKKPQHIVTYNMKNPKGLGIDNGTLFVCDDGLRVFNAENPSAIMYKDNILAHFKDIDGFDVIPFNNVLMMIAEDGIYQYDYTDVKNIRRLSRLPIGK
;
A
#
# COMPACT_ATOMS: atom_id res chain seq x y z
N MET A 1 -16.38 41.49 73.96
CA MET A 1 -15.24 41.16 73.08
C MET A 1 -15.73 40.91 71.65
N LYS A 2 -15.52 41.80 70.67
CA LYS A 2 -15.94 41.57 69.26
C LYS A 2 -15.01 42.13 68.15
N LYS A 3 -13.91 42.84 68.49
CA LYS A 3 -12.98 43.43 67.48
C LYS A 3 -11.63 42.71 67.34
N LEU A 4 -11.24 41.84 68.28
CA LEU A 4 -9.92 41.19 68.25
C LEU A 4 -9.91 39.90 67.40
N THR A 5 -11.04 39.20 67.31
CA THR A 5 -11.18 37.94 66.56
C THR A 5 -11.09 38.11 65.03
N PHE A 6 -11.30 39.32 64.51
CA PHE A 6 -11.30 39.58 63.07
C PHE A 6 -9.89 39.75 62.49
N LEU A 7 -8.94 40.26 63.28
CA LEU A 7 -7.58 40.53 62.79
C LEU A 7 -6.78 39.23 62.57
N LEU A 8 -7.00 38.23 63.43
CA LEU A 8 -6.44 36.87 63.31
C LEU A 8 -6.98 36.06 62.12
N LEU A 9 -8.12 36.47 61.55
CA LEU A 9 -8.73 35.82 60.37
C LEU A 9 -8.19 36.38 59.04
N ILE A 10 -7.58 37.57 59.05
CA ILE A 10 -7.03 38.19 57.83
C ILE A 10 -5.56 37.79 57.61
N THR A 11 -4.75 37.69 58.68
CA THR A 11 -3.35 37.25 58.56
C THR A 11 -3.20 35.77 58.21
N GLY A 12 -4.21 34.93 58.46
CA GLY A 12 -4.21 33.52 58.08
C GLY A 12 -4.37 33.25 56.57
N LEU A 13 -4.89 34.20 55.78
CA LEU A 13 -5.16 33.98 54.36
C LEU A 13 -3.93 34.05 53.43
N PHE A 14 -2.84 34.67 53.88
CA PHE A 14 -1.67 34.98 53.04
C PHE A 14 -0.54 33.93 53.09
N VAL A 15 -0.78 32.76 53.68
CA VAL A 15 0.21 31.66 53.79
C VAL A 15 -0.28 30.36 53.14
N LEU A 16 -1.25 30.45 52.22
CA LEU A 16 -1.49 29.37 51.28
C LEU A 16 -0.43 29.44 50.17
N PRO A 17 0.47 28.45 50.01
CA PRO A 17 1.31 28.39 48.83
C PRO A 17 0.38 28.23 47.62
N GLY A 18 0.49 29.12 46.64
CA GLY A 18 -0.32 29.08 45.43
C GLY A 18 -0.18 27.71 44.76
N CYS A 19 -1.25 26.94 44.74
CA CYS A 19 -1.27 25.64 44.07
C CYS A 19 -0.97 25.87 42.59
N LYS A 20 0.15 25.34 42.11
CA LYS A 20 0.40 25.25 40.68
C LYS A 20 -0.54 24.19 40.12
N ASP A 21 -1.40 24.57 39.16
CA ASP A 21 -2.31 23.64 38.48
C ASP A 21 -1.59 22.68 37.51
N TYR A 22 -0.26 22.75 37.49
CA TYR A 22 0.64 21.89 36.74
C TYR A 22 1.65 21.19 37.66
N VAL A 23 2.03 19.98 37.28
CA VAL A 23 3.24 19.31 37.77
C VAL A 23 4.28 19.32 36.66
N ASP A 24 5.51 19.71 36.97
CA ASP A 24 6.66 19.56 36.06
C ASP A 24 7.27 18.17 36.32
N GLU A 25 7.06 17.20 35.41
CA GLU A 25 7.48 15.81 35.57
C GLU A 25 8.48 15.40 34.48
N TYR A 26 9.54 14.67 34.85
CA TYR A 26 10.47 14.12 33.86
C TYR A 26 9.90 12.83 33.26
N VAL A 27 9.38 12.91 32.03
CA VAL A 27 8.95 11.76 31.25
C VAL A 27 10.15 11.23 30.47
N THR A 28 10.46 9.94 30.62
CA THR A 28 11.37 9.21 29.74
C THR A 28 10.55 8.46 28.70
N TYR A 29 10.88 8.61 27.43
CA TYR A 29 10.20 7.95 26.31
C TYR A 29 11.16 7.59 25.18
N THR A 30 10.72 6.69 24.30
CA THR A 30 11.49 6.24 23.14
C THR A 30 10.91 6.85 21.87
N VAL A 31 11.77 7.33 20.98
CA VAL A 31 11.41 8.02 19.73
C VAL A 31 12.34 7.61 18.59
N ASN A 32 11.84 7.68 17.35
CA ASN A 32 12.60 7.45 16.13
C ASN A 32 13.17 8.77 15.59
N GLU A 33 14.49 8.98 15.72
CA GLU A 33 15.18 10.07 15.01
C GLU A 33 15.38 9.70 13.53
N PRO A 34 15.14 10.62 12.57
CA PRO A 34 15.39 10.37 11.15
C PRO A 34 16.88 10.19 10.85
N VAL A 35 17.19 9.18 10.03
CA VAL A 35 18.51 9.01 9.39
C VAL A 35 18.47 9.74 8.05
N PHE A 36 19.37 10.70 7.86
CA PHE A 36 19.40 11.55 6.68
C PHE A 36 20.49 11.14 5.68
N MET A 37 20.14 11.19 4.40
CA MET A 37 21.07 11.17 3.27
C MET A 37 20.99 12.50 2.51
N SER A 38 22.08 12.95 1.88
CA SER A 38 22.02 14.13 1.02
C SER A 38 21.28 13.81 -0.28
N ALA A 39 20.46 14.71 -0.81
CA ALA A 39 19.68 14.45 -2.03
C ALA A 39 20.57 14.06 -3.23
N SER A 40 21.76 14.66 -3.34
CA SER A 40 22.76 14.30 -4.37
C SER A 40 23.27 12.86 -4.25
N GLU A 41 23.57 12.42 -3.03
CA GLU A 41 24.05 11.07 -2.71
C GLU A 41 22.96 10.04 -2.96
N PHE A 42 21.76 10.30 -2.43
CA PHE A 42 20.56 9.48 -2.63
C PHE A 42 20.23 9.26 -4.11
N ARG A 43 20.22 10.33 -4.91
CA ARG A 43 19.91 10.24 -6.34
C ARG A 43 21.06 9.66 -7.18
N SER A 44 22.29 9.65 -6.66
CA SER A 44 23.45 8.97 -7.25
C SER A 44 23.58 7.49 -6.87
N ALA A 45 22.79 7.00 -5.91
CA ALA A 45 22.85 5.61 -5.43
C ALA A 45 22.06 4.61 -6.30
N VAL A 46 21.61 5.00 -7.50
CA VAL A 46 20.96 4.09 -8.44
C VAL A 46 22.02 3.40 -9.29
N ASP A 47 22.07 2.06 -9.26
CA ASP A 47 23.01 1.25 -10.03
C ASP A 47 22.34 -0.03 -10.56
N MET A 48 22.99 -0.70 -11.53
CA MET A 48 22.54 -1.95 -12.14
C MET A 48 23.54 -3.06 -11.88
N GLU A 49 23.17 -3.97 -10.99
CA GLU A 49 24.01 -5.07 -10.55
C GLU A 49 23.56 -6.43 -11.10
N GLY A 50 24.46 -7.41 -10.96
CA GLY A 50 24.12 -8.82 -11.13
C GLY A 50 23.09 -9.30 -10.09
N PRO A 51 22.56 -10.52 -10.25
CA PRO A 51 21.47 -11.03 -9.43
C PRO A 51 21.86 -11.17 -7.95
N LYS A 52 21.24 -10.35 -7.09
CA LYS A 52 21.34 -10.46 -5.62
C LYS A 52 20.29 -11.44 -5.06
N PRO A 53 20.56 -12.19 -3.97
CA PRO A 53 19.54 -12.96 -3.26
C PRO A 53 18.38 -12.08 -2.77
N ILE A 54 17.16 -12.64 -2.69
CA ILE A 54 15.98 -11.93 -2.19
C ILE A 54 15.87 -12.19 -0.69
N GLU A 55 16.08 -11.17 0.15
CA GLU A 55 16.11 -11.30 1.61
C GLU A 55 14.76 -10.98 2.29
N LYS A 56 13.92 -10.13 1.70
CA LYS A 56 12.59 -9.72 2.21
C LYS A 56 11.63 -9.53 1.04
N GLN A 57 10.41 -10.05 1.17
CA GLN A 57 9.34 -9.88 0.19
C GLN A 57 8.82 -8.44 0.14
N GLY A 58 8.33 -8.04 -1.03
CA GLY A 58 7.63 -6.79 -1.28
C GLY A 58 6.66 -6.96 -2.45
N LYS A 59 6.34 -5.87 -3.17
CA LYS A 59 5.37 -5.92 -4.28
C LYS A 59 5.97 -6.54 -5.54
N ILE A 60 5.11 -7.10 -6.38
CA ILE A 60 5.46 -7.91 -7.54
C ILE A 60 4.68 -7.46 -8.77
N VAL A 61 5.36 -7.43 -9.92
CA VAL A 61 4.81 -7.10 -11.24
C VAL A 61 5.26 -8.16 -12.25
N PHE A 62 4.33 -8.68 -13.05
CA PHE A 62 4.60 -9.54 -14.19
C PHE A 62 4.48 -8.74 -15.49
N TYR A 63 5.48 -8.85 -16.36
CA TYR A 63 5.47 -8.25 -17.70
C TYR A 63 6.41 -9.00 -18.66
N ASP A 64 5.93 -9.29 -19.87
CA ASP A 64 6.67 -9.94 -20.97
C ASP A 64 7.49 -11.18 -20.56
N GLU A 65 6.88 -12.07 -19.78
CA GLU A 65 7.52 -13.29 -19.23
C GLU A 65 8.64 -13.03 -18.19
N TYR A 66 8.73 -11.83 -17.61
CA TYR A 66 9.60 -11.50 -16.48
C TYR A 66 8.80 -11.13 -15.22
N LEU A 67 9.40 -11.37 -14.05
CA LEU A 67 8.94 -10.84 -12.78
C LEU A 67 9.87 -9.75 -12.26
N TYR A 68 9.28 -8.62 -11.88
CA TYR A 68 9.93 -7.53 -11.18
C TYR A 68 9.46 -7.59 -9.73
N ILE A 69 10.38 -7.68 -8.76
CA ILE A 69 10.06 -7.86 -7.33
C ILE A 69 10.77 -6.78 -6.52
N SER A 70 9.99 -5.93 -5.86
CA SER A 70 10.49 -4.94 -4.91
C SER A 70 11.01 -5.67 -3.68
N GLN A 71 12.27 -5.44 -3.34
CA GLN A 71 12.84 -5.73 -2.03
C GLN A 71 12.88 -4.41 -1.24
N PRO A 72 12.00 -4.21 -0.25
CA PRO A 72 11.81 -2.93 0.41
C PRO A 72 13.12 -2.28 0.89
N GLU A 73 13.20 -0.95 0.71
CA GLU A 73 14.34 -0.10 1.05
C GLU A 73 15.63 -0.33 0.23
N LYS A 74 15.77 -1.46 -0.50
CA LYS A 74 16.98 -1.83 -1.27
C LYS A 74 16.86 -1.63 -2.78
N GLY A 75 15.78 -2.12 -3.41
CA GLY A 75 15.63 -2.06 -4.87
C GLY A 75 14.85 -3.23 -5.48
N ILE A 76 15.05 -3.48 -6.78
CA ILE A 76 14.18 -4.35 -7.59
C ILE A 76 14.97 -5.55 -8.14
N HIS A 77 14.52 -6.77 -7.85
CA HIS A 77 15.01 -7.98 -8.50
C HIS A 77 14.29 -8.23 -9.83
N ILE A 78 15.02 -8.69 -10.84
CA ILE A 78 14.47 -9.07 -12.14
C ILE A 78 14.67 -10.57 -12.36
N ILE A 79 13.57 -11.29 -12.58
CA ILE A 79 13.55 -12.74 -12.76
C ILE A 79 13.11 -13.05 -14.19
N ASP A 80 13.94 -13.78 -14.92
CA ASP A 80 13.56 -14.50 -16.14
C ASP A 80 12.57 -15.60 -15.78
N ASN A 81 11.31 -15.45 -16.21
CA ASN A 81 10.22 -16.36 -15.90
C ASN A 81 9.65 -17.05 -17.16
N ARG A 82 10.37 -17.00 -18.29
CA ARG A 82 10.02 -17.67 -19.56
C ARG A 82 9.94 -19.20 -19.44
N ASN A 83 10.49 -19.75 -18.37
CA ASN A 83 10.18 -21.10 -17.89
C ASN A 83 9.74 -21.02 -16.42
N PRO A 84 8.42 -20.99 -16.13
CA PRO A 84 7.94 -20.92 -14.75
C PRO A 84 8.26 -22.16 -13.88
N SER A 85 8.82 -23.23 -14.46
CA SER A 85 9.36 -24.38 -13.70
C SER A 85 10.84 -24.22 -13.30
N ASP A 86 11.56 -23.24 -13.87
CA ASP A 86 12.96 -22.92 -13.59
C ASP A 86 13.19 -21.39 -13.71
N PRO A 87 12.54 -20.57 -12.85
CA PRO A 87 12.68 -19.11 -12.85
C PRO A 87 14.07 -18.70 -12.36
N ARG A 88 14.68 -17.69 -13.00
CA ARG A 88 16.08 -17.30 -12.74
C ARG A 88 16.20 -15.81 -12.47
N ASN A 89 16.72 -15.46 -11.31
CA ASN A 89 17.14 -14.09 -11.01
C ASN A 89 18.32 -13.73 -11.93
N ILE A 90 18.18 -12.67 -12.73
CA ILE A 90 19.14 -12.28 -13.79
C ILE A 90 19.82 -10.93 -13.54
N ALA A 91 19.19 -10.02 -12.81
CA ALA A 91 19.68 -8.67 -12.56
C ALA A 91 19.04 -8.07 -11.30
N PHE A 92 19.69 -7.04 -10.73
CA PHE A 92 19.17 -6.25 -9.63
C PHE A 92 19.35 -4.75 -9.93
N ILE A 93 18.27 -3.97 -9.79
CA ILE A 93 18.34 -2.50 -9.81
C ILE A 93 18.47 -2.05 -8.36
N GLU A 94 19.59 -1.43 -7.98
CA GLU A 94 19.70 -0.75 -6.69
C GLU A 94 18.84 0.52 -6.74
N LEU A 95 17.83 0.59 -5.88
CA LEU A 95 16.86 1.67 -5.86
C LEU A 95 16.36 1.89 -4.43
N LEU A 96 17.11 2.72 -3.70
CA LEU A 96 16.82 3.05 -2.31
C LEU A 96 15.40 3.60 -2.18
N GLY A 97 14.66 3.05 -1.21
CA GLY A 97 13.30 3.45 -0.89
C GLY A 97 12.22 3.01 -1.88
N ASN A 98 12.47 1.97 -2.69
CA ASN A 98 11.41 1.36 -3.49
C ASN A 98 10.45 0.50 -2.65
N ALA A 99 9.16 0.58 -2.98
CA ALA A 99 8.06 -0.21 -2.44
C ALA A 99 6.97 -0.53 -3.48
N ASP A 100 6.73 0.38 -4.44
CA ASP A 100 5.74 0.25 -5.52
C ASP A 100 6.35 0.49 -6.90
N MET A 101 5.75 -0.14 -7.92
CA MET A 101 6.20 -0.06 -9.31
C MET A 101 5.13 -0.59 -10.27
N HIS A 102 5.25 -0.23 -11.55
CA HIS A 102 4.41 -0.72 -12.65
C HIS A 102 5.19 -0.71 -13.96
N VAL A 103 4.85 -1.62 -14.89
CA VAL A 103 5.40 -1.62 -16.26
C VAL A 103 4.34 -1.20 -17.28
N ARG A 104 4.75 -0.43 -18.30
CA ARG A 104 4.04 -0.16 -19.56
C ARG A 104 5.05 0.02 -20.68
N ASP A 105 4.77 -0.50 -21.88
CA ASP A 105 5.53 -0.28 -23.12
C ASP A 105 7.08 -0.34 -22.96
N ASN A 106 7.57 -1.41 -22.32
CA ASN A 106 8.99 -1.67 -21.98
C ASN A 106 9.65 -0.61 -21.06
N MET A 107 8.84 0.14 -20.29
CA MET A 107 9.27 1.08 -19.27
C MET A 107 8.77 0.66 -17.89
N LEU A 108 9.70 0.42 -16.97
CA LEU A 108 9.44 0.16 -15.55
C LEU A 108 9.44 1.49 -14.80
N TYR A 109 8.30 1.88 -14.23
CA TYR A 109 8.14 3.03 -13.35
C TYR A 109 8.13 2.57 -11.90
N ALA A 110 8.86 3.24 -11.01
CA ALA A 110 9.07 2.82 -9.62
C ALA A 110 9.19 4.03 -8.67
N ASP A 111 8.70 3.90 -7.43
CA ASP A 111 9.03 4.88 -6.38
C ASP A 111 10.45 4.68 -5.84
N SER A 112 11.06 5.77 -5.36
CA SER A 112 12.35 5.82 -4.69
C SER A 112 12.25 6.90 -3.62
N TYR A 113 11.68 6.51 -2.47
CA TYR A 113 11.13 7.44 -1.46
C TYR A 113 10.38 8.61 -2.13
N VAL A 114 10.91 9.83 -2.03
CA VAL A 114 10.26 11.07 -2.44
C VAL A 114 10.20 11.30 -3.96
N ASP A 115 10.85 10.45 -4.77
CA ASP A 115 10.97 10.61 -6.21
C ASP A 115 10.30 9.46 -7.01
N LEU A 116 9.85 9.76 -8.23
CA LEU A 116 9.48 8.75 -9.24
C LEU A 116 10.68 8.49 -10.17
N VAL A 117 10.98 7.24 -10.47
CA VAL A 117 12.13 6.82 -11.29
C VAL A 117 11.65 5.88 -12.40
N TRP A 118 12.27 5.94 -13.60
CA TRP A 118 11.91 5.04 -14.69
C TRP A 118 13.08 4.46 -15.47
N PHE A 119 12.94 3.18 -15.82
CA PHE A 119 13.96 2.33 -16.45
C PHE A 119 13.41 1.67 -17.71
N ASP A 120 14.17 1.76 -18.79
CA ASP A 120 13.95 0.99 -20.01
C ASP A 120 14.43 -0.44 -19.80
N ILE A 121 13.54 -1.38 -20.06
CA ILE A 121 13.71 -2.81 -19.84
C ILE A 121 13.55 -3.61 -21.14
N ASN A 122 13.90 -3.00 -22.30
CA ASN A 122 14.01 -3.73 -23.58
C ASN A 122 15.09 -4.84 -23.55
N ASP A 123 16.08 -4.73 -22.65
CA ASP A 123 16.94 -5.83 -22.20
C ASP A 123 16.77 -5.98 -20.68
N PRO A 124 15.91 -6.89 -20.18
CA PRO A 124 15.68 -7.06 -18.74
C PRO A 124 16.93 -7.50 -17.95
N ALA A 125 17.98 -8.00 -18.63
CA ALA A 125 19.27 -8.28 -17.99
C ALA A 125 20.17 -7.03 -17.88
N LYS A 126 19.81 -5.92 -18.53
CA LYS A 126 20.51 -4.62 -18.48
C LYS A 126 19.52 -3.43 -18.53
N PRO A 127 18.72 -3.21 -17.47
CA PRO A 127 17.85 -2.04 -17.39
C PRO A 127 18.63 -0.74 -17.58
N VAL A 128 18.04 0.26 -18.25
CA VAL A 128 18.68 1.56 -18.47
C VAL A 128 17.84 2.65 -17.80
N LEU A 129 18.40 3.32 -16.78
CA LEU A 129 17.78 4.50 -16.17
C LEU A 129 17.57 5.57 -17.24
N LYS A 130 16.30 5.94 -17.49
CA LYS A 130 15.93 7.00 -18.43
C LYS A 130 15.67 8.33 -17.74
N GLY A 131 15.23 8.31 -16.48
CA GLY A 131 15.08 9.53 -15.70
C GLY A 131 14.53 9.32 -14.29
N ARG A 132 14.48 10.45 -13.58
CA ARG A 132 13.95 10.62 -12.23
C ARG A 132 13.16 11.94 -12.20
N LYS A 133 12.06 11.99 -11.47
CA LYS A 133 11.27 13.20 -11.22
C LYS A 133 11.22 13.42 -9.72
N GLU A 134 11.85 14.52 -9.30
CA GLU A 134 12.20 14.76 -7.90
C GLU A 134 11.03 15.28 -7.07
N GLU A 135 10.98 14.92 -5.78
CA GLU A 135 10.04 15.44 -4.76
C GLU A 135 8.55 15.32 -5.13
N VAL A 136 8.17 14.36 -5.98
CA VAL A 136 6.78 14.12 -6.40
C VAL A 136 5.96 13.35 -5.36
N PHE A 137 6.64 12.72 -4.40
CA PHE A 137 6.07 11.96 -3.27
C PHE A 137 6.60 12.49 -1.91
N PRO A 138 6.40 13.78 -1.57
CA PRO A 138 7.15 14.46 -0.49
C PRO A 138 6.89 13.93 0.94
N GLU A 139 5.94 13.01 1.10
CA GLU A 139 5.60 12.32 2.35
C GLU A 139 5.99 10.83 2.37
N ALA A 140 6.68 10.35 1.35
CA ALA A 140 7.24 9.00 1.30
C ALA A 140 8.35 8.86 2.35
N LEU A 141 8.14 7.98 3.34
CA LEU A 141 9.08 7.75 4.43
C LEU A 141 9.36 6.26 4.63
N PRO A 142 10.55 5.87 5.14
CA PRO A 142 10.82 4.51 5.56
C PRO A 142 9.86 4.06 6.66
N LEU A 143 9.65 2.76 6.82
CA LEU A 143 8.80 2.23 7.88
C LEU A 143 9.57 2.19 9.21
N THR A 144 8.90 2.52 10.33
CA THR A 144 9.54 2.43 11.67
C THR A 144 9.51 1.01 12.24
N GLU A 145 8.56 0.16 11.80
CA GLU A 145 8.31 -1.24 12.21
C GLU A 145 8.24 -1.50 13.75
N ASN A 146 8.26 -0.46 14.60
CA ASN A 146 8.48 -0.56 16.04
C ASN A 146 7.43 0.12 16.93
N GLY A 147 6.46 0.85 16.35
CA GLY A 147 5.37 1.51 17.08
C GLY A 147 5.75 2.76 17.89
N PHE A 148 7.01 3.20 17.88
CA PHE A 148 7.40 4.47 18.48
C PHE A 148 7.14 5.64 17.53
N GLY A 149 6.81 6.82 18.11
CA GLY A 149 6.64 8.05 17.34
C GLY A 149 7.94 8.52 16.67
N ILE A 150 7.81 9.44 15.71
CA ILE A 150 8.92 10.10 15.02
C ILE A 150 9.30 11.39 15.76
N ASP A 151 10.59 11.73 15.76
CA ASP A 151 11.10 13.02 16.23
C ASP A 151 10.77 14.10 15.18
N TYR A 152 9.60 14.74 15.37
CA TYR A 152 9.07 15.73 14.44
C TYR A 152 9.93 17.00 14.33
N ASP A 153 10.61 17.40 15.41
CA ASP A 153 11.51 18.56 15.39
C ASP A 153 12.73 18.25 14.50
N LYS A 154 13.34 17.06 14.65
CA LYS A 154 14.39 16.59 13.74
C LYS A 154 13.90 16.46 12.29
N PHE A 155 12.68 15.98 12.09
CA PHE A 155 12.09 15.83 10.77
C PHE A 155 11.83 17.16 10.05
N ALA A 156 11.46 18.21 10.80
CA ALA A 156 11.33 19.57 10.29
C ALA A 156 12.70 20.19 9.92
N ASP A 157 13.72 19.94 10.74
CA ASP A 157 15.11 20.38 10.52
C ASP A 157 15.82 19.71 9.30
N ARG A 158 15.14 18.85 8.52
CA ARG A 158 15.77 18.07 7.44
C ARG A 158 16.35 18.92 6.31
N GLY A 159 15.73 20.06 5.99
CA GLY A 159 16.09 20.87 4.83
C GLY A 159 15.85 20.11 3.51
N ASN A 160 16.87 20.00 2.68
CA ASN A 160 16.85 19.27 1.39
C ASN A 160 17.44 17.83 1.50
N LYS A 161 17.32 17.19 2.67
CA LYS A 161 17.79 15.82 2.91
C LYS A 161 16.64 14.84 2.84
N VAL A 162 16.92 13.67 2.28
CA VAL A 162 15.98 12.55 2.23
C VAL A 162 16.11 11.74 3.53
N VAL A 163 14.97 11.33 4.11
CA VAL A 163 14.94 10.38 5.24
C VAL A 163 15.08 8.97 4.67
N VAL A 164 16.17 8.29 4.99
CA VAL A 164 16.51 6.97 4.43
C VAL A 164 16.47 5.84 5.46
N GLY A 165 16.09 6.15 6.70
CA GLY A 165 15.86 5.18 7.76
C GLY A 165 15.54 5.85 9.09
N TRP A 166 15.44 5.05 10.15
CA TRP A 166 15.13 5.52 11.50
C TRP A 166 16.14 5.01 12.52
N LYS A 167 16.42 5.83 13.52
CA LYS A 167 17.25 5.48 14.67
C LYS A 167 16.47 5.68 15.96
N THR A 168 16.14 4.58 16.61
CA THR A 168 15.49 4.59 17.92
C THR A 168 16.41 5.15 19.00
N VAL A 169 15.94 6.12 19.77
CA VAL A 169 16.67 6.75 20.89
C VAL A 169 15.76 6.98 22.10
N GLU A 170 16.36 6.95 23.29
CA GLU A 170 15.69 7.40 24.51
C GLU A 170 15.79 8.94 24.64
N ARG A 171 14.69 9.56 25.04
CA ARG A 171 14.58 10.99 25.39
C ARG A 171 14.05 11.11 26.81
N LYS A 172 14.47 12.17 27.51
CA LYS A 172 14.01 12.48 28.86
C LYS A 172 13.75 13.97 28.99
N GLU A 173 12.48 14.34 29.11
CA GLU A 173 12.03 15.72 28.98
C GLU A 173 11.13 16.13 30.14
N LEU A 174 11.14 17.43 30.47
CA LEU A 174 10.35 17.98 31.56
C LEU A 174 8.96 18.39 31.05
N VAL A 175 8.03 17.43 31.07
CA VAL A 175 6.65 17.64 30.61
C VAL A 175 5.87 18.39 31.70
N ARG A 176 5.24 19.50 31.31
CA ARG A 176 4.34 20.27 32.19
C ARG A 176 2.93 19.71 32.11
N ASN A 177 2.63 18.73 32.95
CA ASN A 177 1.30 18.12 33.05
C ASN A 177 0.32 19.05 33.77
N TYR A 178 -0.46 19.82 33.00
CA TYR A 178 -1.65 20.54 33.47
C TYR A 178 -2.77 19.52 33.75
N LYS A 179 -3.44 19.58 34.91
CA LYS A 179 -4.52 18.61 35.23
C LYS A 179 -5.77 18.85 34.36
N PRO A 180 -6.13 17.95 33.42
CA PRO A 180 -7.26 18.17 32.53
C PRO A 180 -8.58 17.86 33.24
N ARG A 181 -9.60 18.71 33.03
CA ARG A 181 -10.95 18.49 33.54
C ARG A 181 -11.88 18.13 32.39
N TRP A 182 -12.00 16.82 32.14
CA TRP A 182 -12.97 16.16 31.26
C TRP A 182 -12.80 16.34 29.73
N TRP A 183 -13.50 15.43 29.03
CA TRP A 183 -13.56 15.24 27.58
C TRP A 183 -13.96 16.50 26.79
N SER A 184 -13.40 16.65 25.59
CA SER A 184 -14.08 17.30 24.46
C SER A 184 -13.82 16.50 23.18
N TRP A 185 -14.81 16.50 22.29
CA TRP A 185 -14.77 15.91 20.95
C TRP A 185 -14.64 17.02 19.90
N GLY A 186 -14.32 16.66 18.66
CA GLY A 186 -14.33 17.56 17.49
C GLY A 186 -12.93 17.97 17.00
N GLY A 187 -12.71 18.10 15.68
CA GLY A 187 -13.66 17.86 14.58
C GLY A 187 -13.00 17.88 13.20
N VAL A 188 -13.79 17.60 12.16
CA VAL A 188 -13.40 17.54 10.74
C VAL A 188 -14.25 18.55 9.96
N THR A 189 -13.76 19.06 8.83
CA THR A 189 -14.45 20.04 7.96
C THR A 189 -14.28 19.71 6.48
N GLU A 190 -15.36 19.77 5.70
CA GLU A 190 -15.43 19.49 4.25
C GLU A 190 -15.61 20.77 3.40
N ASP A 191 -15.05 20.78 2.18
CA ASP A 191 -15.49 21.48 0.94
C ASP A 191 -14.53 20.98 -0.20
N ALA A 192 -14.80 20.97 -1.51
CA ALA A 192 -15.97 21.38 -2.31
C ALA A 192 -16.10 20.47 -3.57
N MET A 193 -16.53 21.00 -4.73
CA MET A 193 -16.60 20.33 -6.05
C MET A 193 -16.21 21.28 -7.20
N TYR A 194 -15.81 20.77 -8.39
CA TYR A 194 -16.47 21.01 -9.71
C TYR A 194 -15.74 20.34 -10.91
N ASN A 195 -16.50 19.95 -11.94
CA ASN A 195 -16.13 19.05 -13.05
C ASN A 195 -15.51 19.76 -14.30
N PHE A 196 -14.95 18.99 -15.26
CA PHE A 196 -15.17 19.09 -16.74
C PHE A 196 -14.37 18.01 -17.53
N SER A 197 -14.92 17.46 -18.63
CA SER A 197 -14.49 16.24 -19.37
C SER A 197 -13.56 16.50 -20.60
N ALA A 198 -12.97 15.57 -21.40
CA ALA A 198 -13.38 14.21 -21.82
C ALA A 198 -12.33 13.40 -22.66
N LYS A 199 -12.39 12.05 -22.60
CA LYS A 199 -12.11 11.02 -23.64
C LYS A 199 -10.65 10.72 -24.12
N ALA A 200 -10.38 9.45 -24.48
CA ALA A 200 -9.02 8.88 -24.60
C ALA A 200 -8.89 7.55 -25.41
N ASP A 201 -7.63 7.12 -25.64
CA ASP A 201 -7.05 5.78 -25.94
C ASP A 201 -5.49 5.95 -25.98
N GLY A 202 -4.55 5.03 -25.67
CA GLY A 202 -4.54 3.59 -25.34
C GLY A 202 -3.13 2.92 -25.58
N GLY A 203 -2.68 1.91 -24.78
CA GLY A 203 -1.31 1.30 -24.87
C GLY A 203 -1.09 -0.05 -24.12
N SER A 204 0.15 -0.59 -24.06
CA SER A 204 0.43 -1.95 -23.53
C SER A 204 1.02 -1.98 -22.11
N VAL A 205 0.44 -2.80 -21.22
CA VAL A 205 0.55 -2.64 -19.76
C VAL A 205 0.80 -3.97 -19.04
N GLY A 206 1.63 -3.96 -17.98
CA GLY A 206 1.93 -5.13 -17.15
C GLY A 206 0.87 -5.43 -16.07
N VAL A 207 0.99 -6.61 -15.44
CA VAL A 207 0.05 -7.08 -14.40
C VAL A 207 0.69 -6.96 -13.03
N VAL A 208 -0.03 -6.36 -12.08
CA VAL A 208 0.44 -6.13 -10.70
C VAL A 208 -0.30 -7.02 -9.70
N GLY A 209 0.33 -7.28 -8.55
CA GLY A 209 -0.35 -7.92 -7.41
C GLY A 209 -1.44 -7.03 -6.80
N SER A 210 -2.40 -7.65 -6.11
CA SER A 210 -3.55 -6.97 -5.50
C SER A 210 -3.19 -5.94 -4.42
N MET A 211 -1.95 -5.97 -3.91
CA MET A 211 -1.40 -5.02 -2.96
C MET A 211 -0.84 -3.73 -3.60
N SER A 212 -0.97 -3.50 -4.91
CA SER A 212 -0.37 -2.35 -5.59
C SER A 212 -1.03 -1.01 -5.25
N ARG A 213 -0.22 0.04 -5.01
CA ARG A 213 -0.64 1.47 -4.98
C ARG A 213 -0.35 2.18 -6.30
N PHE A 214 0.27 1.51 -7.26
CA PHE A 214 0.49 1.98 -8.61
C PHE A 214 -0.47 1.24 -9.55
N ALA A 215 -1.17 1.97 -10.41
CA ALA A 215 -1.99 1.40 -11.48
C ALA A 215 -1.76 2.17 -12.78
N ILE A 216 -1.73 1.49 -13.92
CA ILE A 216 -1.72 2.15 -15.23
C ILE A 216 -3.05 1.91 -15.93
N TYR A 217 -3.67 2.99 -16.40
CA TYR A 217 -4.84 2.94 -17.27
C TYR A 217 -4.65 3.89 -18.45
N GLN A 218 -4.64 3.31 -19.66
CA GLN A 218 -4.24 3.98 -20.90
C GLN A 218 -2.84 4.59 -20.73
N ASP A 219 -2.62 5.83 -21.18
CA ASP A 219 -1.33 6.52 -21.10
C ASP A 219 -1.07 7.18 -19.74
N ASN A 220 -1.68 6.73 -18.64
CA ASN A 220 -1.58 7.39 -17.34
C ASN A 220 -1.18 6.43 -16.22
N LEU A 221 -0.13 6.79 -15.48
CA LEU A 221 0.23 6.17 -14.19
C LEU A 221 -0.49 6.90 -13.06
N TYR A 222 -1.21 6.14 -12.26
CA TYR A 222 -1.88 6.58 -11.05
C TYR A 222 -1.10 6.04 -9.85
N THR A 223 -0.87 6.90 -8.86
CA THR A 223 -0.12 6.55 -7.65
C THR A 223 -0.88 7.07 -6.43
N VAL A 224 -1.24 6.22 -5.48
CA VAL A 224 -1.81 6.69 -4.20
C VAL A 224 -0.79 6.59 -3.07
N MET A 225 -0.60 7.70 -2.36
CA MET A 225 0.23 7.79 -1.17
C MET A 225 -0.42 8.74 -0.17
N ASN A 226 -0.51 8.34 1.11
CA ASN A 226 -1.06 9.16 2.19
C ASN A 226 -2.38 9.88 1.85
N ASN A 227 -3.33 9.15 1.24
CA ASN A 227 -4.63 9.66 0.78
C ASN A 227 -4.62 10.62 -0.41
N MET A 228 -3.48 10.81 -1.06
CA MET A 228 -3.32 11.65 -2.24
C MET A 228 -3.10 10.77 -3.49
N LEU A 229 -4.01 10.90 -4.46
CA LEU A 229 -3.92 10.29 -5.78
C LEU A 229 -3.15 11.24 -6.72
N GLY A 230 -1.89 10.93 -6.96
CA GLY A 230 -1.09 11.54 -8.02
C GLY A 230 -1.33 10.86 -9.36
N ILE A 231 -1.28 11.64 -10.44
CA ILE A 231 -1.47 11.19 -11.82
C ILE A 231 -0.29 11.69 -12.66
N PHE A 232 0.25 10.81 -13.52
CA PHE A 232 1.33 11.11 -14.43
C PHE A 232 0.98 10.65 -15.86
N ASP A 233 0.97 11.60 -16.80
CA ASP A 233 0.87 11.34 -18.23
C ASP A 233 2.17 10.71 -18.75
N LEU A 234 2.02 9.57 -19.45
CA LEU A 234 3.06 8.72 -20.02
C LEU A 234 3.02 8.70 -21.56
N SER A 235 2.29 9.61 -22.21
CA SER A 235 2.17 9.69 -23.68
C SER A 235 3.43 10.21 -24.37
N GLY A 236 4.33 10.85 -23.61
CA GLY A 236 5.64 11.32 -24.06
C GLY A 236 6.82 10.56 -23.44
N GLU A 237 8.05 10.89 -23.86
CA GLU A 237 9.30 10.23 -23.44
C GLU A 237 9.60 10.32 -21.92
N THR A 238 8.94 11.23 -21.19
CA THR A 238 9.15 11.45 -19.75
C THR A 238 7.81 11.65 -19.04
N PRO A 239 7.55 11.01 -17.89
CA PRO A 239 6.31 11.21 -17.13
C PRO A 239 6.05 12.67 -16.75
N VAL A 240 4.86 13.18 -17.05
CA VAL A 240 4.42 14.53 -16.69
C VAL A 240 3.39 14.43 -15.59
N LYS A 241 3.70 14.92 -14.37
CA LYS A 241 2.72 14.99 -13.28
C LYS A 241 1.60 15.96 -13.69
N THR A 242 0.35 15.51 -13.69
CA THR A 242 -0.80 16.25 -14.21
C THR A 242 -1.68 16.77 -13.08
N GLY A 243 -1.80 18.10 -12.99
CA GLY A 243 -2.62 18.75 -11.97
C GLY A 243 -1.99 18.74 -10.57
N GLU A 244 -2.83 18.97 -9.57
CA GLU A 244 -2.53 18.76 -8.16
C GLU A 244 -3.01 17.36 -7.75
N ASP A 245 -2.42 16.77 -6.71
CA ASP A 245 -2.81 15.43 -6.25
C ASP A 245 -4.24 15.45 -5.67
N ILE A 246 -5.05 14.46 -6.03
CA ILE A 246 -6.47 14.41 -5.66
C ILE A 246 -6.60 13.73 -4.28
N TYR A 247 -7.17 14.40 -3.29
CA TYR A 247 -7.46 13.76 -2.00
C TYR A 247 -8.58 12.71 -2.15
N VAL A 248 -8.24 11.44 -1.95
CA VAL A 248 -9.15 10.29 -2.00
C VAL A 248 -9.61 9.81 -0.62
N GLY A 249 -8.84 10.14 0.43
CA GLY A 249 -9.18 9.87 1.83
C GLY A 249 -9.13 8.41 2.27
N PHE A 250 -9.64 8.16 3.49
CA PHE A 250 -9.93 6.83 4.06
C PHE A 250 -8.77 5.83 4.23
N SER A 251 -7.52 6.25 4.02
CA SER A 251 -6.31 5.42 4.04
C SER A 251 -6.24 4.38 2.92
N VAL A 252 -6.47 4.80 1.67
CA VAL A 252 -6.34 3.92 0.49
C VAL A 252 -5.00 3.17 0.48
N GLU A 253 -5.07 1.83 0.45
CA GLU A 253 -3.89 0.93 0.50
C GLU A 253 -3.61 0.27 -0.86
N THR A 254 -4.65 0.07 -1.66
CA THR A 254 -4.60 -0.69 -2.92
C THR A 254 -5.41 0.01 -4.02
N ILE A 255 -4.99 -0.19 -5.28
CA ILE A 255 -5.67 0.32 -6.48
C ILE A 255 -5.80 -0.82 -7.50
N PHE A 256 -7.01 -1.04 -7.99
CA PHE A 256 -7.29 -1.95 -9.10
C PHE A 256 -8.07 -1.24 -10.21
N SER A 257 -7.63 -1.37 -11.45
CA SER A 257 -8.30 -0.80 -12.63
C SER A 257 -9.13 -1.86 -13.34
N TYR A 258 -10.43 -1.62 -13.52
CA TYR A 258 -11.34 -2.52 -14.23
C TYR A 258 -12.33 -1.72 -15.09
N LYS A 259 -12.44 -2.08 -16.38
CA LYS A 259 -13.10 -1.26 -17.41
C LYS A 259 -12.62 0.20 -17.33
N ASN A 260 -13.53 1.17 -17.36
CA ASN A 260 -13.28 2.59 -17.18
C ASN A 260 -13.39 3.04 -15.71
N CYS A 261 -13.08 2.18 -14.75
CA CYS A 261 -13.18 2.48 -13.31
C CYS A 261 -11.92 2.08 -12.54
N MET A 262 -11.70 2.80 -11.45
CA MET A 262 -10.65 2.58 -10.48
C MET A 262 -11.28 2.23 -9.13
N PHE A 263 -10.93 1.06 -8.61
CA PHE A 263 -11.40 0.52 -7.35
C PHE A 263 -10.28 0.66 -6.33
N MET A 264 -10.55 1.35 -5.23
CA MET A 264 -9.58 1.64 -4.18
C MET A 264 -9.98 0.90 -2.91
N GLY A 265 -9.13 -0.01 -2.44
CA GLY A 265 -9.33 -0.69 -1.16
C GLY A 265 -8.88 0.19 0.00
N THR A 266 -9.70 0.29 1.03
CA THR A 266 -9.45 1.15 2.20
C THR A 266 -9.86 0.48 3.51
N PRO A 267 -9.21 0.84 4.64
CA PRO A 267 -9.60 0.58 6.02
C PRO A 267 -11.07 0.75 6.42
N THR A 268 -11.97 1.25 5.57
CA THR A 268 -13.41 1.36 5.90
C THR A 268 -14.36 0.94 4.79
N GLY A 269 -13.85 0.55 3.62
CA GLY A 269 -14.69 0.42 2.43
C GLY A 269 -13.90 0.33 1.12
N MET A 270 -14.59 -0.09 0.07
CA MET A 270 -14.13 0.06 -1.31
C MET A 270 -14.68 1.38 -1.89
N ILE A 271 -13.81 2.26 -2.37
CA ILE A 271 -14.19 3.49 -3.08
C ILE A 271 -14.09 3.23 -4.58
N ILE A 272 -15.05 3.72 -5.37
CA ILE A 272 -15.05 3.57 -6.83
C ILE A 272 -14.96 4.95 -7.50
N TYR A 273 -13.95 5.14 -8.34
CA TYR A 273 -13.75 6.31 -9.19
C TYR A 273 -13.96 5.93 -10.67
N SER A 274 -14.50 6.84 -11.47
CA SER A 274 -14.57 6.72 -12.94
C SER A 274 -13.31 7.28 -13.57
N LEU A 275 -12.85 6.63 -14.64
CA LEU A 275 -11.75 7.04 -15.51
C LEU A 275 -12.24 7.41 -16.93
N GLU A 276 -13.46 7.95 -17.05
CA GLU A 276 -14.00 8.52 -18.31
C GLU A 276 -13.22 9.76 -18.78
N ASP A 277 -12.64 10.51 -17.85
CA ASP A 277 -11.55 11.46 -18.06
C ASP A 277 -10.35 10.98 -17.23
N PRO A 278 -9.33 10.37 -17.86
CA PRO A 278 -8.17 9.81 -17.14
C PRO A 278 -7.43 10.83 -16.27
N LEU A 279 -7.42 12.10 -16.68
CA LEU A 279 -6.75 13.18 -15.97
C LEU A 279 -7.61 13.80 -14.87
N LYS A 280 -8.88 13.40 -14.76
CA LYS A 280 -9.83 13.86 -13.74
C LYS A 280 -10.73 12.72 -13.23
N PRO A 281 -10.21 11.76 -12.47
CA PRO A 281 -11.02 10.69 -11.90
C PRO A 281 -12.17 11.23 -11.03
N GLU A 282 -13.42 10.88 -11.37
CA GLU A 282 -14.61 11.31 -10.63
C GLU A 282 -15.12 10.20 -9.70
N ARG A 283 -15.24 10.46 -8.38
CA ARG A 283 -15.79 9.49 -7.41
C ARG A 283 -17.25 9.15 -7.74
N GLN A 284 -17.53 7.88 -8.01
CA GLN A 284 -18.86 7.36 -8.35
C GLN A 284 -19.62 6.92 -7.11
N SER A 285 -18.96 6.20 -6.20
CA SER A 285 -19.56 5.70 -4.96
C SER A 285 -18.51 5.28 -3.92
N MET A 286 -18.98 4.78 -2.79
CA MET A 286 -18.20 4.02 -1.81
C MET A 286 -19.14 3.01 -1.15
N ILE A 287 -18.69 1.77 -0.97
CA ILE A 287 -19.36 0.77 -0.14
C ILE A 287 -18.54 0.55 1.12
N THR A 288 -19.14 0.80 2.28
CA THR A 288 -18.50 0.59 3.59
C THR A 288 -18.70 -0.84 4.08
N HIS A 289 -17.66 -1.45 4.62
CA HIS A 289 -17.70 -2.77 5.25
C HIS A 289 -17.15 -2.72 6.69
N VAL A 290 -16.89 -3.87 7.30
CA VAL A 290 -16.10 -3.97 8.54
C VAL A 290 -14.72 -3.35 8.27
N PHE A 291 -14.19 -2.61 9.23
CA PHE A 291 -12.93 -1.87 9.10
C PHE A 291 -11.78 -2.80 8.68
N GLY A 292 -11.07 -2.54 7.58
CA GLY A 292 -10.07 -3.49 7.08
C GLY A 292 -9.03 -3.02 6.04
N CYS A 293 -7.78 -3.42 6.29
CA CYS A 293 -6.62 -3.31 5.38
C CYS A 293 -6.81 -4.22 4.14
N ASP A 294 -7.50 -3.72 3.12
CA ASP A 294 -8.20 -4.55 2.15
C ASP A 294 -7.64 -4.41 0.70
N PRO A 295 -7.06 -5.47 0.12
CA PRO A 295 -6.87 -5.58 -1.33
C PRO A 295 -8.19 -5.89 -2.05
N VAL A 296 -8.30 -5.42 -3.30
CA VAL A 296 -9.48 -5.59 -4.16
C VAL A 296 -9.09 -6.10 -5.54
N VAL A 297 -9.87 -7.04 -6.08
CA VAL A 297 -9.83 -7.44 -7.51
C VAL A 297 -11.25 -7.51 -8.07
N VAL A 298 -11.40 -7.24 -9.37
CA VAL A 298 -12.71 -7.17 -10.04
C VAL A 298 -12.69 -7.95 -11.35
N GLU A 299 -13.66 -8.85 -11.53
CA GLU A 299 -13.90 -9.56 -12.79
C GLU A 299 -15.40 -9.72 -13.01
N ASN A 300 -15.86 -9.67 -14.27
CA ASN A 300 -17.25 -9.92 -14.66
C ASN A 300 -18.29 -9.13 -13.84
N ASP A 301 -17.97 -7.87 -13.54
CA ASP A 301 -18.75 -6.94 -12.70
C ASP A 301 -18.97 -7.38 -11.23
N ILE A 302 -18.14 -8.31 -10.74
CA ILE A 302 -18.07 -8.72 -9.33
C ILE A 302 -16.72 -8.29 -8.75
N ALA A 303 -16.76 -7.55 -7.64
CA ALA A 303 -15.59 -7.21 -6.84
C ALA A 303 -15.43 -8.18 -5.66
N TYR A 304 -14.19 -8.56 -5.40
CA TYR A 304 -13.76 -9.43 -4.31
C TYR A 304 -12.79 -8.66 -3.43
N VAL A 305 -13.02 -8.68 -2.11
CA VAL A 305 -12.29 -7.84 -1.13
C VAL A 305 -12.00 -8.68 0.12
N THR A 306 -10.80 -8.59 0.70
CA THR A 306 -10.41 -9.40 1.87
C THR A 306 -10.06 -8.58 3.11
N VAL A 307 -10.79 -8.84 4.21
CA VAL A 307 -10.67 -8.21 5.54
C VAL A 307 -9.78 -9.08 6.44
N ARG A 308 -8.79 -8.50 7.14
CA ARG A 308 -7.73 -9.26 7.85
C ARG A 308 -7.32 -8.76 9.24
N SER A 309 -7.65 -9.52 10.28
CA SER A 309 -7.29 -9.24 11.67
C SER A 309 -5.78 -9.07 11.94
N GLY A 310 -5.45 -8.37 13.03
CA GLY A 310 -4.06 -8.24 13.51
C GLY A 310 -3.16 -7.31 12.67
N THR A 311 -3.73 -6.53 11.77
CA THR A 311 -3.06 -5.44 11.02
C THR A 311 -3.03 -4.13 11.81
N PHE A 312 -2.25 -3.14 11.35
CA PHE A 312 -2.29 -1.77 11.91
C PHE A 312 -3.68 -1.11 11.80
N CYS A 313 -4.56 -1.59 10.91
CA CYS A 313 -5.98 -1.25 10.87
C CYS A 313 -6.75 -1.57 12.17
N GLY A 314 -6.21 -2.37 13.10
CA GLY A 314 -6.86 -2.60 14.40
C GLY A 314 -8.19 -3.36 14.34
N GLN A 315 -8.35 -4.21 13.32
CA GLN A 315 -9.56 -5.00 13.04
C GLN A 315 -9.49 -6.40 13.68
N ASP A 316 -10.66 -6.94 14.06
CA ASP A 316 -10.80 -8.27 14.70
C ASP A 316 -11.42 -9.34 13.77
N ALA A 317 -11.86 -8.97 12.56
CA ALA A 317 -12.51 -9.87 11.60
C ALA A 317 -11.53 -10.49 10.59
N ASN A 318 -11.91 -11.62 9.98
CA ASN A 318 -11.20 -12.23 8.86
C ASN A 318 -12.22 -12.69 7.83
N GLU A 319 -12.34 -11.97 6.71
CA GLU A 319 -13.47 -12.13 5.79
C GLU A 319 -13.06 -12.05 4.32
N LEU A 320 -13.85 -12.69 3.45
CA LEU A 320 -13.91 -12.44 2.01
C LEU A 320 -15.29 -11.86 1.71
N ILE A 321 -15.32 -10.60 1.29
CA ILE A 321 -16.52 -9.85 0.95
C ILE A 321 -16.67 -9.85 -0.58
N VAL A 322 -17.89 -10.08 -1.05
CA VAL A 322 -18.22 -10.18 -2.47
C VAL A 322 -19.32 -9.19 -2.82
N VAL A 323 -19.10 -8.37 -3.85
CA VAL A 323 -19.90 -7.19 -4.17
C VAL A 323 -20.22 -7.13 -5.66
N ASP A 324 -21.49 -6.93 -6.01
CA ASP A 324 -21.92 -6.58 -7.36
C ASP A 324 -21.56 -5.11 -7.64
N VAL A 325 -20.77 -4.86 -8.68
CA VAL A 325 -20.34 -3.52 -9.10
C VAL A 325 -20.85 -3.15 -10.50
N SER A 326 -21.86 -3.86 -11.02
CA SER A 326 -22.47 -3.59 -12.33
C SER A 326 -23.13 -2.20 -12.45
N ASP A 327 -23.67 -1.67 -11.34
CA ASP A 327 -23.92 -0.23 -11.15
C ASP A 327 -22.83 0.32 -10.21
N VAL A 328 -21.72 0.83 -10.76
CA VAL A 328 -20.61 1.45 -10.00
C VAL A 328 -21.02 2.66 -9.15
N LYS A 329 -22.24 3.20 -9.32
CA LYS A 329 -22.81 4.26 -8.47
C LYS A 329 -23.63 3.69 -7.30
N LYS A 330 -23.97 2.40 -7.33
CA LYS A 330 -24.72 1.66 -6.30
C LYS A 330 -24.23 0.21 -6.16
N PRO A 331 -22.95 -0.01 -5.79
CA PRO A 331 -22.43 -1.34 -5.52
C PRO A 331 -23.27 -2.05 -4.45
N GLN A 332 -23.53 -3.35 -4.63
CA GLN A 332 -24.41 -4.13 -3.75
C GLN A 332 -23.65 -5.30 -3.12
N HIS A 333 -23.71 -5.41 -1.81
CA HIS A 333 -23.20 -6.57 -1.09
C HIS A 333 -23.96 -7.84 -1.50
N ILE A 334 -23.22 -8.88 -1.90
CA ILE A 334 -23.78 -10.19 -2.26
C ILE A 334 -23.68 -11.14 -1.07
N VAL A 335 -22.48 -11.31 -0.53
CA VAL A 335 -22.17 -12.26 0.54
C VAL A 335 -20.85 -11.90 1.24
N THR A 336 -20.75 -12.26 2.51
CA THR A 336 -19.49 -12.27 3.28
C THR A 336 -19.20 -13.70 3.71
N TYR A 337 -17.96 -14.15 3.54
CA TYR A 337 -17.48 -15.45 3.98
C TYR A 337 -16.41 -15.31 5.07
N ASN A 338 -16.49 -16.13 6.11
CA ASN A 338 -15.44 -16.21 7.12
C ASN A 338 -14.17 -16.85 6.53
N MET A 339 -13.04 -16.21 6.76
CA MET A 339 -11.68 -16.64 6.39
C MET A 339 -10.85 -16.89 7.66
N LYS A 340 -9.59 -17.34 7.52
CA LYS A 340 -8.72 -17.60 8.68
C LYS A 340 -7.70 -16.49 8.91
N ASN A 341 -7.04 -16.01 7.85
CA ASN A 341 -6.11 -14.88 7.82
C ASN A 341 -5.87 -14.48 6.36
N PRO A 342 -6.86 -13.89 5.67
CA PRO A 342 -6.79 -13.65 4.23
C PRO A 342 -5.90 -12.45 3.92
N LYS A 343 -5.15 -12.50 2.82
CA LYS A 343 -4.25 -11.45 2.35
C LYS A 343 -4.53 -11.23 0.86
N GLY A 344 -3.51 -10.97 0.03
CA GLY A 344 -3.70 -10.72 -1.38
C GLY A 344 -4.45 -11.85 -2.10
N LEU A 345 -5.18 -11.45 -3.14
CA LEU A 345 -6.07 -12.28 -3.92
C LEU A 345 -5.95 -11.96 -5.41
N GLY A 346 -6.37 -12.88 -6.26
CA GLY A 346 -6.34 -12.72 -7.70
C GLY A 346 -7.45 -13.53 -8.34
N ILE A 347 -7.93 -13.08 -9.49
CA ILE A 347 -8.96 -13.79 -10.24
C ILE A 347 -8.58 -13.83 -11.73
N ASP A 348 -8.79 -15.00 -12.34
CA ASP A 348 -8.65 -15.19 -13.79
C ASP A 348 -9.69 -16.20 -14.29
N ASN A 349 -10.54 -15.75 -15.20
CA ASN A 349 -11.58 -16.52 -15.88
C ASN A 349 -12.44 -17.33 -14.90
N GLY A 350 -13.03 -16.64 -13.90
CA GLY A 350 -13.85 -17.25 -12.85
C GLY A 350 -13.10 -18.07 -11.80
N THR A 351 -11.77 -18.19 -11.88
CA THR A 351 -10.95 -18.89 -10.88
C THR A 351 -10.39 -17.89 -9.87
N LEU A 352 -10.87 -17.93 -8.62
CA LEU A 352 -10.45 -17.04 -7.55
C LEU A 352 -9.36 -17.69 -6.69
N PHE A 353 -8.24 -17.01 -6.54
CA PHE A 353 -7.09 -17.39 -5.73
C PHE A 353 -6.98 -16.45 -4.52
N VAL A 354 -6.82 -16.98 -3.30
CA VAL A 354 -6.66 -16.18 -2.08
C VAL A 354 -5.54 -16.72 -1.21
N CYS A 355 -4.64 -15.84 -0.76
CA CYS A 355 -3.69 -16.13 0.31
C CYS A 355 -4.43 -16.20 1.66
N ASP A 356 -4.94 -17.37 2.05
CA ASP A 356 -5.64 -17.62 3.31
C ASP A 356 -5.30 -19.03 3.82
N ASP A 357 -4.62 -19.13 4.97
CA ASP A 357 -4.11 -20.40 5.53
C ASP A 357 -3.24 -21.21 4.53
N GLY A 358 -2.39 -20.51 3.77
CA GLY A 358 -1.80 -21.02 2.54
C GLY A 358 -2.43 -20.38 1.31
N LEU A 359 -2.50 -21.12 0.21
CA LEU A 359 -3.22 -20.75 -1.01
C LEU A 359 -4.53 -21.52 -1.08
N ARG A 360 -5.66 -20.83 -1.07
CA ARG A 360 -6.98 -21.39 -1.36
C ARG A 360 -7.43 -20.97 -2.75
N VAL A 361 -8.01 -21.90 -3.50
CA VAL A 361 -8.47 -21.68 -4.89
C VAL A 361 -9.92 -22.11 -5.01
N PHE A 362 -10.73 -21.29 -5.67
CA PHE A 362 -12.18 -21.45 -5.75
C PHE A 362 -12.72 -21.23 -7.15
N ASN A 363 -13.85 -21.87 -7.46
CA ASN A 363 -14.72 -21.46 -8.55
C ASN A 363 -15.61 -20.30 -8.09
N ALA A 364 -15.53 -19.17 -8.79
CA ALA A 364 -16.27 -17.94 -8.53
C ALA A 364 -17.41 -17.67 -9.55
N GLU A 365 -17.68 -18.60 -10.49
CA GLU A 365 -18.83 -18.53 -11.43
C GLU A 365 -20.18 -18.24 -10.75
N ASN A 366 -20.32 -18.63 -9.48
CA ASN A 366 -21.44 -18.25 -8.61
C ASN A 366 -20.92 -17.52 -7.36
N PRO A 367 -20.93 -16.17 -7.36
CA PRO A 367 -20.46 -15.34 -6.25
C PRO A 367 -21.09 -15.67 -4.88
N SER A 368 -22.32 -16.20 -4.86
CA SER A 368 -23.03 -16.57 -3.63
C SER A 368 -22.72 -17.99 -3.14
N ALA A 369 -21.92 -18.77 -3.87
CA ALA A 369 -21.63 -20.18 -3.57
C ALA A 369 -20.11 -20.53 -3.51
N ILE A 370 -19.20 -19.56 -3.46
CA ILE A 370 -17.73 -19.76 -3.52
C ILE A 370 -17.24 -20.77 -2.46
N MET A 371 -17.74 -20.66 -1.23
CA MET A 371 -17.37 -21.54 -0.11
C MET A 371 -18.11 -22.89 -0.09
N TYR A 372 -18.92 -23.21 -1.11
CA TYR A 372 -19.57 -24.52 -1.19
C TYR A 372 -18.51 -25.57 -1.57
N LYS A 373 -18.62 -26.77 -1.00
CA LYS A 373 -17.59 -27.82 -1.10
C LYS A 373 -17.13 -28.08 -2.55
N ASP A 374 -18.05 -28.13 -3.50
CA ASP A 374 -17.77 -28.48 -4.89
C ASP A 374 -17.14 -27.31 -5.69
N ASN A 375 -17.14 -26.10 -5.12
CA ASN A 375 -16.46 -24.91 -5.64
C ASN A 375 -15.08 -24.68 -4.99
N ILE A 376 -14.67 -25.45 -3.98
CA ILE A 376 -13.31 -25.39 -3.43
C ILE A 376 -12.42 -26.27 -4.30
N LEU A 377 -11.60 -25.64 -5.15
CA LEU A 377 -10.78 -26.31 -6.16
C LEU A 377 -9.46 -26.84 -5.59
N ALA A 378 -8.78 -26.05 -4.74
CA ALA A 378 -7.55 -26.46 -4.08
C ALA A 378 -7.31 -25.74 -2.74
N HIS A 379 -6.49 -26.37 -1.87
CA HIS A 379 -5.93 -25.72 -0.68
C HIS A 379 -4.50 -26.22 -0.45
N PHE A 380 -3.50 -25.39 -0.79
CA PHE A 380 -2.09 -25.64 -0.51
C PHE A 380 -1.72 -24.98 0.82
N LYS A 381 -1.61 -25.79 1.88
CA LYS A 381 -1.37 -25.33 3.25
C LYS A 381 0.11 -25.05 3.54
N ASP A 382 0.36 -24.50 4.72
CA ASP A 382 1.68 -24.38 5.34
C ASP A 382 2.66 -23.50 4.53
N ILE A 383 2.13 -22.45 3.89
CA ILE A 383 2.88 -21.40 3.18
C ILE A 383 2.29 -20.05 3.62
N ASP A 384 3.09 -19.13 4.17
CA ASP A 384 2.57 -17.79 4.52
C ASP A 384 2.57 -16.86 3.29
N GLY A 385 1.60 -17.08 2.40
CA GLY A 385 1.34 -16.23 1.23
C GLY A 385 1.12 -14.77 1.62
N PHE A 386 1.48 -13.84 0.73
CA PHE A 386 1.31 -12.40 0.90
C PHE A 386 0.41 -11.83 -0.21
N ASP A 387 0.73 -12.13 -1.48
CA ASP A 387 -0.02 -11.66 -2.65
C ASP A 387 0.11 -12.66 -3.83
N VAL A 388 -0.78 -12.54 -4.82
CA VAL A 388 -0.87 -13.44 -5.99
C VAL A 388 -1.10 -12.67 -7.28
N ILE A 389 -0.51 -13.16 -8.38
CA ILE A 389 -0.84 -12.79 -9.75
C ILE A 389 -1.19 -14.07 -10.52
N PRO A 390 -2.46 -14.32 -10.89
CA PRO A 390 -2.80 -15.28 -11.93
C PRO A 390 -2.61 -14.63 -13.32
N PHE A 391 -1.90 -15.29 -14.22
CA PHE A 391 -1.79 -14.86 -15.61
C PHE A 391 -1.52 -16.03 -16.56
N ASN A 392 -2.26 -16.13 -17.66
CA ASN A 392 -2.05 -17.13 -18.73
C ASN A 392 -1.88 -18.58 -18.22
N ASN A 393 -2.69 -19.01 -17.24
CA ASN A 393 -2.64 -20.33 -16.58
C ASN A 393 -1.44 -20.55 -15.63
N VAL A 394 -0.65 -19.52 -15.34
CA VAL A 394 0.45 -19.56 -14.36
C VAL A 394 0.13 -18.61 -13.20
N LEU A 395 0.00 -19.16 -12.00
CA LEU A 395 -0.18 -18.41 -10.77
C LEU A 395 1.17 -18.16 -10.12
N MET A 396 1.49 -16.89 -9.90
CA MET A 396 2.69 -16.44 -9.21
C MET A 396 2.29 -15.93 -7.82
N MET A 397 2.58 -16.70 -6.77
CA MET A 397 2.31 -16.34 -5.38
C MET A 397 3.60 -15.93 -4.68
N ILE A 398 3.65 -14.72 -4.12
CA ILE A 398 4.74 -14.32 -3.22
C ILE A 398 4.36 -14.62 -1.77
N ALA A 399 5.27 -15.24 -1.03
CA ALA A 399 5.12 -15.67 0.36
C ALA A 399 6.37 -15.31 1.17
N GLU A 400 6.31 -15.44 2.50
CA GLU A 400 7.43 -15.14 3.42
C GLU A 400 8.74 -15.86 3.03
N ASP A 401 8.66 -17.14 2.63
CA ASP A 401 9.85 -17.97 2.35
C ASP A 401 10.14 -18.19 0.85
N GLY A 402 9.36 -17.58 -0.05
CA GLY A 402 9.61 -17.69 -1.49
C GLY A 402 8.48 -17.21 -2.40
N ILE A 403 8.80 -17.14 -3.69
CA ILE A 403 7.81 -17.02 -4.76
C ILE A 403 7.52 -18.42 -5.30
N TYR A 404 6.28 -18.85 -5.13
CA TYR A 404 5.76 -20.14 -5.56
C TYR A 404 5.03 -19.98 -6.89
N GLN A 405 5.26 -20.88 -7.83
CA GLN A 405 4.55 -20.88 -9.11
C GLN A 405 3.71 -22.13 -9.27
N TYR A 406 2.50 -21.98 -9.81
CA TYR A 406 1.56 -23.08 -10.06
C TYR A 406 0.98 -22.99 -11.47
N ASP A 407 0.87 -24.14 -12.13
CA ASP A 407 0.07 -24.30 -13.35
C ASP A 407 -1.36 -24.62 -12.95
N TYR A 408 -2.31 -23.81 -13.44
CA TYR A 408 -3.75 -23.97 -13.24
C TYR A 408 -4.53 -24.23 -14.55
N THR A 409 -3.85 -24.61 -15.64
CA THR A 409 -4.46 -24.94 -16.95
C THR A 409 -5.55 -26.01 -16.82
N ASP A 410 -5.39 -26.95 -15.87
CA ASP A 410 -6.48 -27.73 -15.32
C ASP A 410 -6.69 -27.33 -13.86
N VAL A 411 -7.72 -26.52 -13.62
CA VAL A 411 -8.08 -26.00 -12.28
C VAL A 411 -8.50 -27.10 -11.30
N LYS A 412 -8.69 -28.35 -11.74
CA LYS A 412 -8.94 -29.52 -10.87
C LYS A 412 -7.67 -30.30 -10.53
N ASN A 413 -6.54 -30.01 -11.20
CA ASN A 413 -5.25 -30.66 -11.05
C ASN A 413 -4.10 -29.64 -10.93
N ILE A 414 -4.35 -28.52 -10.25
CA ILE A 414 -3.39 -27.42 -10.04
C ILE A 414 -2.09 -27.98 -9.44
N ARG A 415 -0.96 -27.69 -10.09
CA ARG A 415 0.35 -28.27 -9.75
C ARG A 415 1.41 -27.19 -9.55
N ARG A 416 2.23 -27.32 -8.50
CA ARG A 416 3.38 -26.43 -8.30
C ARG A 416 4.45 -26.70 -9.37
N LEU A 417 4.90 -25.64 -10.04
CA LEU A 417 5.97 -25.64 -11.03
C LEU A 417 7.34 -25.42 -10.37
N SER A 418 7.47 -24.35 -9.56
CA SER A 418 8.72 -23.96 -8.92
C SER A 418 8.51 -23.34 -7.53
N ARG A 419 9.63 -23.09 -6.86
CA ARG A 419 9.78 -22.09 -5.79
C ARG A 419 11.11 -21.38 -5.98
N LEU A 420 11.09 -20.06 -6.09
CA LEU A 420 12.27 -19.21 -5.91
C LEU A 420 12.35 -18.82 -4.42
N PRO A 421 13.44 -19.09 -3.69
CA PRO A 421 13.49 -18.83 -2.25
C PRO A 421 13.60 -17.33 -1.92
N ILE A 422 13.01 -16.95 -0.79
CA ILE A 422 13.22 -15.66 -0.10
C ILE A 422 13.79 -15.97 1.29
N GLY A 423 14.77 -15.19 1.75
CA GLY A 423 15.44 -15.35 3.05
C GLY A 423 16.98 -15.32 2.95
N LYS A 424 17.64 -15.93 3.93
CA LYS A 424 19.11 -16.04 4.06
C LYS A 424 19.58 -17.48 4.10
#